data_AF-A0AAW7Q491-F1
#
_entry.id   AF-A0AAW7Q491-F1
#
_cell.length_a   1.000
_cell.length_b   1.000
_cell.length_c   1.000
_cell.angle_alpha   90.00
_cell.angle_beta   90.00
_cell.angle_gamma   90.00
#
_symmetry.space_group_name_H-M   'P 1'
#
loop_
_entity.id
_entity.type
_entity.pdbx_description
1 polymer ?
#
loop_
_entity_poly.entity_id
_entity_poly.type
_entity_poly.pdbx_seq_one_letter_code
_entity_poly.pdbx_strand_id
1 'polypeptide(L)'
;MAVPVNKEELILAINTNYIKLKKELENIPIELTTLKDLEGHSKGTLMSINNLLSYLLGWQELVLKWNVKKQNKEEVDFPETGYKWNQLGKLAQKFYDDYKNDDFNTLLFKLDKRVEEILKLIENKSNKELYEISWYEKWTLGRMIQFNTSSPYTNAKARIRKWKKSHNI
;
A
#
# COMPACT_ATOMS: atom_id res chain seq x y z
N MET A 1 16.34 -4.44 1.06
CA MET A 1 16.22 -4.06 2.49
C MET A 1 15.74 -5.28 3.23
N ALA A 2 16.29 -5.53 4.41
CA ALA A 2 15.83 -6.59 5.29
C ALA A 2 14.35 -6.37 5.67
N VAL A 3 13.67 -7.45 6.02
CA VAL A 3 12.33 -7.39 6.61
C VAL A 3 12.45 -6.71 7.99
N PRO A 4 11.68 -5.64 8.27
CA PRO A 4 11.67 -5.03 9.61
C PRO A 4 11.28 -6.03 10.70
N VAL A 5 12.01 -6.04 11.81
CA VAL A 5 11.74 -6.95 12.94
C VAL A 5 11.37 -6.23 14.24
N ASN A 6 11.36 -4.90 14.24
CA ASN A 6 10.97 -4.06 15.38
C ASN A 6 10.28 -2.76 14.90
N LYS A 7 9.74 -2.00 15.86
CA LYS A 7 9.02 -0.75 15.62
C LYS A 7 9.88 0.26 14.84
N GLU A 8 11.12 0.47 15.26
CA GLU A 8 12.04 1.47 14.71
C GLU A 8 12.36 1.16 13.24
N GLU A 9 12.67 -0.10 12.94
CA GLU A 9 12.92 -0.56 11.58
C GLU A 9 11.68 -0.45 10.68
N LEU A 10 10.48 -0.67 11.23
CA LEU A 10 9.23 -0.52 10.48
C LEU A 10 9.02 0.94 10.04
N ILE A 11 9.16 1.87 10.99
CA ILE A 11 9.05 3.31 10.73
C ILE A 11 10.09 3.73 9.70
N LEU A 12 11.36 3.32 9.89
CA LEU A 12 12.44 3.63 8.97
C LEU A 12 12.17 3.09 7.56
N ALA A 13 11.68 1.85 7.44
CA ALA A 13 11.38 1.23 6.17
C ALA A 13 10.22 1.91 5.44
N ILE A 14 9.14 2.29 6.16
CA ILE A 14 8.01 3.02 5.60
C ILE A 14 8.47 4.39 5.07
N ASN A 15 9.13 5.19 5.92
CA ASN A 15 9.60 6.52 5.53
C ASN A 15 10.58 6.46 4.34
N THR A 16 11.60 5.62 4.44
CA THR A 16 12.62 5.51 3.39
C THR A 16 12.03 5.06 2.05
N ASN A 17 11.13 4.07 2.07
CA ASN A 17 10.58 3.53 0.83
C ASN A 17 9.53 4.45 0.24
N TYR A 18 8.76 5.14 1.08
CA TYR A 18 7.76 6.09 0.62
C TYR A 18 8.40 7.35 0.01
N ILE A 19 9.43 7.92 0.64
CA ILE A 19 10.20 9.04 0.06
C ILE A 19 10.77 8.66 -1.32
N LYS A 20 11.34 7.46 -1.43
CA LYS A 20 11.85 6.96 -2.72
C LYS A 20 10.75 6.75 -3.75
N LEU A 21 9.56 6.33 -3.34
CA LEU A 21 8.40 6.20 -4.22
C LEU A 21 7.93 7.58 -4.70
N LYS A 22 7.75 8.55 -3.80
CA LYS A 22 7.37 9.92 -4.14
C LYS A 22 8.29 10.53 -5.19
N LYS A 23 9.61 10.37 -5.02
CA LYS A 23 10.59 10.84 -6.00
C LYS A 23 10.42 10.24 -7.40
N GLU A 24 9.97 8.99 -7.52
CA GLU A 24 9.70 8.41 -8.85
C GLU A 24 8.37 8.90 -9.44
N LEU A 25 7.40 9.25 -8.60
CA LEU A 25 6.10 9.82 -8.98
C LEU A 25 6.21 11.29 -9.41
N GLU A 26 7.24 12.00 -8.95
CA GLU A 26 7.58 13.34 -9.42
C GLU A 26 7.88 13.33 -10.92
N ASN A 27 7.48 14.42 -11.59
CA ASN A 27 7.70 14.67 -13.02
C ASN A 27 7.03 13.66 -13.96
N ILE A 28 6.04 12.88 -13.51
CA ILE A 28 5.17 12.12 -14.42
C ILE A 28 4.16 13.11 -15.02
N PRO A 29 4.11 13.28 -16.37
CA PRO A 29 3.09 14.08 -17.02
C PRO A 29 1.68 13.53 -16.74
N ILE A 30 0.75 14.41 -16.37
CA ILE A 30 -0.59 14.03 -15.90
C ILE A 30 -1.33 13.21 -16.97
N GLU A 31 -1.20 13.59 -18.23
CA GLU A 31 -1.77 12.92 -19.39
C GLU A 31 -1.38 11.43 -19.51
N LEU A 32 -0.21 11.04 -19.01
CA LEU A 32 0.25 9.65 -19.04
C LEU A 32 -0.26 8.82 -17.85
N THR A 33 -0.72 9.47 -16.78
CA THR A 33 -1.07 8.78 -15.52
C THR A 33 -2.30 7.88 -15.62
N THR A 34 -3.12 8.11 -16.65
CA THR A 34 -4.35 7.35 -16.94
C THR A 34 -4.16 6.23 -17.97
N LEU A 35 -3.04 6.24 -18.71
CA LEU A 35 -2.75 5.22 -19.72
C LEU A 35 -2.57 3.86 -19.06
N LYS A 36 -3.19 2.83 -19.66
CA LYS A 36 -3.12 1.44 -19.16
C LYS A 36 -2.02 0.66 -19.89
N ASP A 37 -0.77 1.03 -19.62
CA ASP A 37 0.43 0.49 -20.25
C ASP A 37 1.49 0.06 -19.22
N LEU A 38 1.21 0.20 -17.92
CA LEU A 38 2.00 -0.40 -16.85
C LEU A 38 1.60 -1.86 -16.67
N GLU A 39 2.58 -2.77 -16.61
CA GLU A 39 2.33 -4.18 -16.27
C GLU A 39 1.58 -4.29 -14.94
N GLY A 40 0.43 -4.95 -14.97
CA GLY A 40 -0.44 -5.16 -13.81
C GLY A 40 0.11 -6.17 -12.81
N HIS A 41 -0.66 -6.42 -11.76
CA HIS A 41 -0.31 -7.37 -10.70
C HIS A 41 -0.48 -8.83 -11.14
N SER A 42 -1.40 -9.11 -12.07
CA SER A 42 -1.57 -10.40 -12.72
C SER A 42 -0.85 -10.43 -14.06
N LYS A 43 -0.18 -11.55 -14.38
CA LYS A 43 0.55 -11.70 -15.65
C LYS A 43 -0.38 -11.46 -16.84
N GLY A 44 0.07 -10.64 -17.79
CA GLY A 44 -0.69 -10.30 -19.01
C GLY A 44 -1.76 -9.22 -18.81
N THR A 45 -1.88 -8.65 -17.61
CA THR A 45 -2.77 -7.50 -17.37
C THR A 45 -2.00 -6.18 -17.45
N LEU A 46 -2.71 -5.10 -17.76
CA LEU A 46 -2.19 -3.74 -17.73
C LEU A 46 -2.99 -2.89 -16.74
N MET A 47 -2.34 -1.88 -16.17
CA MET A 47 -2.93 -0.90 -15.26
C MET A 47 -2.35 0.48 -15.56
N SER A 48 -2.95 1.52 -15.01
CA SER A 48 -2.39 2.88 -15.05
C SER A 48 -1.59 3.23 -13.81
N ILE A 49 -0.89 4.36 -13.84
CA ILE A 49 -0.26 4.92 -12.64
C ILE A 49 -1.33 5.23 -11.57
N ASN A 50 -2.48 5.76 -11.98
CA ASN A 50 -3.60 6.00 -11.05
C ASN A 50 -4.12 4.70 -10.42
N ASN A 51 -4.19 3.61 -11.20
CA ASN A 51 -4.53 2.29 -10.64
C ASN A 51 -3.47 1.82 -9.64
N LEU A 52 -2.18 2.01 -9.92
CA LEU A 52 -1.13 1.67 -8.96
C LEU A 52 -1.26 2.46 -7.65
N LEU A 53 -1.57 3.76 -7.70
CA LEU A 53 -1.81 4.56 -6.48
C LEU A 53 -3.06 4.09 -5.72
N SER A 54 -4.15 3.82 -6.46
CA SER A 54 -5.40 3.28 -5.90
C SER A 54 -5.17 1.95 -5.17
N TYR A 55 -4.32 1.09 -5.74
CA TYR A 55 -3.91 -0.17 -5.11
C TYR A 55 -3.20 0.05 -3.77
N LEU A 56 -2.23 0.96 -3.72
CA LEU A 56 -1.49 1.27 -2.50
C LEU A 56 -2.42 1.85 -1.42
N LEU A 57 -3.30 2.77 -1.81
CA LEU A 57 -4.32 3.36 -0.95
C LEU A 57 -5.25 2.30 -0.36
N GLY A 58 -5.81 1.41 -1.19
CA GLY A 58 -6.73 0.37 -0.75
C GLY A 58 -6.11 -0.55 0.30
N TRP A 59 -4.85 -0.95 0.13
CA TRP A 59 -4.16 -1.79 1.12
C TRP A 59 -3.88 -1.08 2.44
N GLN A 60 -3.51 0.20 2.41
CA GLN A 60 -3.32 0.99 3.63
C GLN A 60 -4.64 1.19 4.37
N GLU A 61 -5.72 1.47 3.64
CA GLU A 61 -7.07 1.63 4.20
C GLU A 61 -7.52 0.34 4.90
N LEU A 62 -7.25 -0.82 4.30
CA LEU A 62 -7.53 -2.11 4.95
C LEU A 62 -6.76 -2.30 6.25
N VAL A 63 -5.48 -1.96 6.30
CA VAL A 63 -4.68 -2.04 7.54
C VAL A 63 -5.31 -1.20 8.66
N LEU A 64 -5.65 0.05 8.36
CA LEU A 64 -6.28 0.95 9.33
C LEU A 64 -7.62 0.39 9.81
N LYS A 65 -8.46 -0.07 8.87
CA LYS A 65 -9.76 -0.67 9.17
C LYS A 65 -9.63 -1.91 10.05
N TRP A 66 -8.73 -2.83 9.71
CA TRP A 66 -8.51 -4.05 10.50
C TRP A 66 -8.07 -3.70 11.93
N ASN A 67 -7.17 -2.70 12.08
CA ASN A 67 -6.72 -2.26 13.40
C ASN A 67 -7.88 -1.66 14.23
N VAL A 68 -8.69 -0.76 13.66
CA VAL A 68 -9.83 -0.16 14.35
C VAL A 68 -10.81 -1.23 14.83
N LYS A 69 -11.21 -2.14 13.93
CA LYS A 69 -12.14 -3.22 14.30
C LYS A 69 -11.57 -4.13 15.39
N LYS A 70 -10.29 -4.52 15.29
CA LYS A 70 -9.63 -5.33 16.34
C LYS A 70 -9.59 -4.58 17.68
N GLN A 71 -9.32 -3.28 17.68
CA GLN A 71 -9.33 -2.46 18.91
C GLN A 71 -10.73 -2.40 19.54
N ASN A 72 -11.77 -2.35 18.71
CA ASN A 72 -13.16 -2.38 19.14
C ASN A 72 -13.67 -3.80 19.51
N LYS A 73 -12.82 -4.83 19.39
CA LYS A 73 -13.18 -6.25 19.56
C LYS A 73 -14.28 -6.71 18.60
N GLU A 74 -14.37 -6.08 17.44
CA GLU A 74 -15.26 -6.48 16.35
C GLU A 74 -14.64 -7.61 15.52
N GLU A 75 -15.50 -8.37 14.84
CA GLU A 75 -15.06 -9.37 13.87
C GLU A 75 -14.43 -8.70 12.64
N VAL A 76 -13.33 -9.29 12.17
CA VAL A 76 -12.57 -8.78 11.03
C VAL A 76 -12.42 -9.86 9.98
N ASP A 77 -13.01 -9.60 8.81
CA ASP A 77 -12.78 -10.41 7.62
C ASP A 77 -11.43 -10.06 6.99
N PHE A 78 -10.57 -11.07 6.85
CA PHE A 78 -9.29 -10.94 6.17
C PHE A 78 -9.32 -11.66 4.81
N PRO A 79 -8.81 -11.03 3.73
CA PRO A 79 -8.33 -9.65 3.65
C PRO A 79 -9.46 -8.60 3.67
N GLU A 80 -10.66 -8.95 3.22
CA GLU A 80 -11.80 -8.02 3.14
C GLU A 80 -13.10 -8.83 3.14
N THR A 81 -14.19 -8.26 3.64
CA THR A 81 -15.53 -8.85 3.61
C THR A 81 -15.90 -9.26 2.18
N GLY A 82 -16.18 -10.55 1.99
CA GLY A 82 -16.50 -11.12 0.67
C GLY A 82 -15.29 -11.50 -0.20
N TYR A 83 -14.05 -11.35 0.30
CA TYR A 83 -12.83 -11.70 -0.42
C TYR A 83 -11.98 -12.71 0.35
N LYS A 84 -11.36 -13.64 -0.37
CA LYS A 84 -10.36 -14.58 0.18
C LYS A 84 -8.94 -14.19 -0.23
N TRP A 85 -7.94 -14.67 0.51
CA TRP A 85 -6.52 -14.44 0.19
C TRP A 85 -6.07 -14.95 -1.19
N ASN A 86 -6.78 -15.90 -1.80
CA ASN A 86 -6.52 -16.32 -3.18
C ASN A 86 -7.24 -15.45 -4.23
N GLN A 87 -7.94 -14.39 -3.83
CA GLN A 87 -8.70 -13.48 -4.68
C GLN A 87 -8.15 -12.05 -4.67
N LEU A 88 -6.87 -11.85 -4.31
CA LEU A 88 -6.28 -10.50 -4.20
C LEU A 88 -6.31 -9.72 -5.52
N GLY A 89 -6.29 -10.41 -6.66
CA GLY A 89 -6.48 -9.76 -7.96
C GLY A 89 -7.86 -9.09 -8.09
N LYS A 90 -8.93 -9.73 -7.59
CA LYS A 90 -10.29 -9.15 -7.57
C LYS A 90 -10.38 -7.99 -6.58
N LEU A 91 -9.76 -8.15 -5.41
CA LEU A 91 -9.71 -7.09 -4.40
C LEU A 91 -8.94 -5.86 -4.92
N ALA A 92 -7.87 -6.06 -5.70
CA ALA A 92 -7.17 -4.97 -6.37
C ALA A 92 -8.06 -4.23 -7.38
N GLN A 93 -8.90 -4.94 -8.13
CA GLN A 93 -9.88 -4.32 -9.04
C GLN A 93 -10.90 -3.48 -8.26
N LYS A 94 -11.38 -3.97 -7.10
CA LYS A 94 -12.23 -3.18 -6.21
C LYS A 94 -11.57 -1.85 -5.84
N PHE A 95 -10.29 -1.85 -5.48
CA PHE A 95 -9.58 -0.60 -5.19
C PHE A 95 -9.52 0.35 -6.39
N TYR A 96 -9.35 -0.18 -7.60
CA TYR A 96 -9.39 0.65 -8.82
C TYR A 96 -10.75 1.32 -8.98
N ASP A 97 -11.83 0.60 -8.69
CA ASP A 97 -13.20 1.14 -8.76
C ASP A 97 -13.50 2.13 -7.64
N ASP A 98 -13.01 1.88 -6.43
CA ASP A 98 -13.21 2.74 -5.25
C ASP A 98 -12.66 4.16 -5.47
N TYR A 99 -11.52 4.27 -6.16
CA TYR A 99 -10.82 5.53 -6.41
C TYR A 99 -10.87 6.01 -7.87
N LYS A 100 -11.73 5.41 -8.73
CA LYS A 100 -11.75 5.67 -10.18
C LYS A 100 -12.03 7.13 -10.59
N ASN A 101 -12.66 7.89 -9.69
CA ASN A 101 -13.02 9.29 -9.92
C ASN A 101 -11.97 10.28 -9.40
N ASP A 102 -10.93 9.79 -8.71
CA ASP A 102 -9.85 10.64 -8.23
C ASP A 102 -8.81 10.85 -9.32
N ASP A 103 -8.37 12.09 -9.51
CA ASP A 103 -7.24 12.41 -10.37
C ASP A 103 -5.88 12.08 -9.70
N PHE A 104 -4.81 12.17 -10.48
CA PHE A 104 -3.46 11.84 -10.01
C PHE A 104 -3.04 12.64 -8.77
N ASN A 105 -3.31 13.94 -8.74
CA ASN A 105 -2.92 14.80 -7.62
C ASN A 105 -3.74 14.49 -6.36
N THR A 106 -5.03 14.19 -6.52
CA THR A 106 -5.91 13.76 -5.43
C THR A 106 -5.45 12.44 -4.85
N LEU A 107 -5.07 11.47 -5.70
CA LEU A 107 -4.51 10.19 -5.28
C LEU A 107 -3.21 10.36 -4.50
N LEU A 108 -2.30 11.23 -4.97
CA LEU A 108 -1.05 11.54 -4.26
C LEU A 108 -1.31 12.17 -2.88
N PHE A 109 -2.22 13.14 -2.81
CA PHE A 109 -2.59 13.77 -1.53
C PHE A 109 -3.20 12.76 -0.55
N LYS A 110 -4.14 11.92 -1.02
CA LYS A 110 -4.73 10.85 -0.20
C LYS A 110 -3.64 9.87 0.27
N LEU A 111 -2.68 9.54 -0.58
CA LEU A 111 -1.61 8.60 -0.25
C LEU A 111 -0.69 9.17 0.84
N ASP A 112 -0.33 10.45 0.76
CA ASP A 112 0.41 11.15 1.82
C ASP A 112 -0.35 11.07 3.16
N LYS A 113 -1.66 11.34 3.15
CA LYS A 113 -2.49 11.25 4.36
C LYS A 113 -2.60 9.84 4.94
N ARG A 114 -2.79 8.83 4.10
CA ARG A 114 -2.82 7.43 4.55
C ARG A 114 -1.48 7.00 5.16
N VAL A 115 -0.35 7.43 4.59
CA VAL A 115 0.98 7.14 5.17
C VAL A 115 1.16 7.82 6.53
N GLU A 116 0.76 9.09 6.68
CA GLU A 116 0.76 9.79 7.97
C GLU A 116 -0.07 9.04 9.03
N GLU A 117 -1.27 8.55 8.67
CA GLU A 117 -2.14 7.81 9.58
C GLU A 117 -1.55 6.45 10.00
N ILE A 118 -0.92 5.73 9.07
CA ILE A 118 -0.22 4.49 9.39
C ILE A 118 0.95 4.75 10.35
N LEU A 119 1.74 5.79 10.11
CA LEU A 119 2.87 6.14 10.99
C LEU A 119 2.37 6.49 12.40
N LYS A 120 1.30 7.28 12.52
CA LYS A 120 0.66 7.56 13.80
C LYS A 120 0.16 6.30 14.50
N LEU A 121 -0.43 5.36 13.76
CA LEU A 121 -0.84 4.06 14.30
C LEU A 121 0.36 3.30 14.89
N ILE A 122 1.49 3.28 14.20
CA ILE A 122 2.71 2.60 14.67
C ILE A 122 3.29 3.31 15.89
N GLU A 123 3.34 4.64 15.86
CA GLU A 123 3.85 5.46 16.97
C GLU A 123 3.05 5.22 18.26
N ASN A 124 1.73 5.07 18.15
CA ASN A 124 0.82 4.78 19.27
C ASN A 124 0.87 3.34 19.78
N LYS A 125 1.74 2.48 19.23
CA LYS A 125 1.91 1.08 19.66
C LYS A 125 3.29 0.80 20.20
N SER A 126 3.37 -0.07 21.18
CA SER A 126 4.64 -0.60 21.69
C SER A 126 5.28 -1.61 20.71
N ASN A 127 6.58 -1.85 20.85
CA ASN A 127 7.24 -2.92 20.08
C ASN A 127 6.58 -4.29 20.33
N LYS A 128 6.18 -4.55 21.59
CA LYS A 128 5.49 -5.78 21.98
C LYS A 128 4.21 -6.00 21.18
N GLU A 129 3.36 -4.98 21.08
CA GLU A 129 2.12 -5.05 20.30
C GLU A 129 2.36 -5.24 18.79
N LEU A 130 3.50 -4.73 18.28
CA LEU A 130 3.81 -4.78 16.86
C LEU A 130 4.54 -6.07 16.44
N TYR A 131 5.40 -6.63 17.29
CA TYR A 131 6.35 -7.67 16.88
C TYR A 131 6.51 -8.86 17.82
N GLU A 132 5.99 -8.81 19.05
CA GLU A 132 6.20 -9.90 20.02
C GLU A 132 4.96 -10.76 20.24
N ILE A 133 3.81 -10.35 19.68
CA ILE A 133 2.56 -11.12 19.75
C ILE A 133 2.01 -11.40 18.35
N SER A 134 1.38 -12.56 18.20
CA SER A 134 0.57 -12.82 17.01
C SER A 134 -0.69 -11.95 17.03
N TRP A 135 -1.03 -11.39 15.87
CA TRP A 135 -2.16 -10.48 15.71
C TRP A 135 -3.19 -11.03 14.71
N TYR A 136 -2.71 -11.66 13.64
CA TYR A 136 -3.52 -12.41 12.69
C TYR A 136 -2.87 -13.77 12.38
N GLU A 137 -3.48 -14.85 12.86
CA GLU A 137 -2.95 -16.22 12.79
C GLU A 137 -1.55 -16.36 13.39
N LYS A 138 -0.50 -16.31 12.55
CA LYS A 138 0.92 -16.33 12.93
C LYS A 138 1.62 -15.00 12.73
N TRP A 139 0.94 -14.03 12.12
CA TRP A 139 1.52 -12.75 11.73
C TRP A 139 1.34 -11.71 12.81
N THR A 140 2.44 -11.02 13.13
CA THR A 140 2.43 -9.85 14.00
C THR A 140 1.81 -8.65 13.28
N LEU A 141 1.32 -7.66 14.02
CA LEU A 141 0.74 -6.46 13.42
C LEU A 141 1.77 -5.70 12.57
N GLY A 142 3.01 -5.56 13.04
CA GLY A 142 4.10 -4.91 12.32
C GLY A 142 4.36 -5.57 10.97
N ARG A 143 4.29 -6.91 10.91
CA ARG A 143 4.42 -7.67 9.66
C ARG A 143 3.23 -7.45 8.72
N MET A 144 2.01 -7.41 9.25
CA MET A 144 0.81 -7.07 8.47
C MET A 144 0.87 -5.65 7.90
N ILE A 145 1.32 -4.66 8.68
CA ILE A 145 1.53 -3.30 8.20
C ILE A 145 2.58 -3.28 7.09
N GLN A 146 3.73 -3.93 7.28
CA GLN A 146 4.81 -3.96 6.30
C GLN A 146 4.39 -4.60 4.96
N PHE A 147 3.60 -5.68 4.99
CA PHE A 147 3.05 -6.30 3.78
C PHE A 147 2.19 -5.37 2.94
N ASN A 148 1.57 -4.37 3.57
CA ASN A 148 0.63 -3.46 2.96
C ASN A 148 1.17 -2.02 2.82
N THR A 149 2.45 -1.79 3.16
CA THR A 149 3.09 -0.46 3.08
C THR A 149 4.49 -0.52 2.48
N SER A 150 5.54 -0.62 3.30
CA SER A 150 6.94 -0.50 2.87
C SER A 150 7.34 -1.49 1.77
N SER A 151 6.71 -2.67 1.72
CA SER A 151 6.96 -3.68 0.69
C SER A 151 6.29 -3.33 -0.64
N PRO A 152 4.97 -3.05 -0.69
CA PRO A 152 4.34 -2.47 -1.87
C PRO A 152 5.02 -1.22 -2.42
N TYR A 153 5.52 -0.31 -1.58
CA TYR A 153 6.22 0.88 -2.08
C TYR A 153 7.50 0.54 -2.85
N THR A 154 8.26 -0.45 -2.37
CA THR A 154 9.47 -0.90 -3.07
C THR A 154 9.12 -1.50 -4.43
N ASN A 155 8.04 -2.28 -4.51
CA ASN A 155 7.56 -2.85 -5.76
C ASN A 155 7.04 -1.78 -6.72
N ALA A 156 6.19 -0.87 -6.24
CA ALA A 156 5.63 0.26 -7.00
C ALA A 156 6.74 1.12 -7.59
N LYS A 157 7.75 1.48 -6.79
CA LYS A 157 8.93 2.23 -7.24
C LYS A 157 9.64 1.53 -8.40
N ALA A 158 9.88 0.22 -8.30
CA ALA A 158 10.55 -0.53 -9.36
C ALA A 158 9.72 -0.57 -10.65
N ARG A 159 8.40 -0.75 -10.53
CA ARG A 159 7.44 -0.72 -11.65
C ARG A 159 7.43 0.64 -12.34
N ILE A 160 7.30 1.72 -11.59
CA ILE A 160 7.31 3.10 -12.11
C ILE A 160 8.62 3.39 -12.84
N ARG A 161 9.77 3.01 -12.27
CA ARG A 161 11.07 3.20 -12.94
C ARG A 161 11.18 2.47 -14.27
N LYS A 162 10.67 1.23 -14.34
CA LYS A 162 10.65 0.45 -15.58
C LYS A 162 9.75 1.15 -16.62
N TRP A 163 8.59 1.64 -16.19
CA TRP A 163 7.64 2.34 -17.03
C TRP A 163 8.14 3.71 -17.52
N LYS A 164 8.78 4.51 -16.66
CA LYS A 164 9.38 5.80 -17.07
C LYS A 164 10.40 5.61 -18.18
N LYS A 165 11.24 4.57 -18.08
CA LYS A 165 12.20 4.20 -19.13
C LYS A 165 11.53 3.86 -20.47
N SER A 166 10.36 3.20 -20.48
CA SER A 166 9.65 2.91 -21.73
C SER A 166 8.97 4.15 -22.34
N HIS A 167 8.82 5.22 -21.54
CA HIS A 167 8.21 6.49 -21.95
C HIS A 167 9.24 7.62 -22.14
N ASN A 168 10.54 7.32 -22.02
CA ASN A 168 11.64 8.29 -22.09
C ASN A 168 11.53 9.44 -21.06
N ILE A 169 11.14 9.11 -19.83
CA ILE A 169 11.03 10.01 -18.67
C ILE A 169 12.06 9.64 -17.59
#